data_AF-A0A1Q8VLM8-F1
#
_entry.id   AF-A0A1Q8VLM8-F1
#
_cell.length_a   1.000
_cell.length_b   1.000
_cell.length_c   1.000
_cell.angle_alpha   90.00
_cell.angle_beta   90.00
_cell.angle_gamma   90.00
#
_symmetry.space_group_name_H-M   'P 1'
#
loop_
_entity.id
_entity.type
_entity.pdbx_description
1 polymer ?
#
loop_
_entity_poly.entity_id
_entity_poly.type
_entity_poly.pdbx_seq_one_letter_code
_entity_poly.pdbx_strand_id
1 'polypeptide(L)'
;MIDDVMLEAEDKMDKALQAAKSELATIRTGRANPSMFNGIVVDYYGAPTPLQQLASLTIPEARTVLVSPFDRSAMKDIVTAIRESDLGVNPTDDGAVIRVTLPALTE
;
A
#
# COMPACT_ATOMS: atom_id res chain seq x y z
N MET A 1 6.20 3.88 -42.94
CA MET A 1 7.58 3.44 -43.27
C MET A 1 7.97 2.35 -42.28
N ILE A 2 9.04 1.58 -42.50
CA ILE A 2 9.43 0.51 -41.56
C ILE A 2 9.76 1.08 -40.17
N ASP A 3 10.40 2.24 -40.13
CA ASP A 3 10.80 2.90 -38.87
C ASP A 3 9.59 3.28 -38.01
N ASP A 4 8.49 3.75 -38.62
CA ASP A 4 7.25 4.07 -37.90
C ASP A 4 6.64 2.83 -37.22
N VAL A 5 6.70 1.68 -37.91
CA VAL A 5 6.19 0.40 -37.37
C VAL A 5 7.06 -0.09 -36.21
N MET A 6 8.38 0.11 -36.29
CA MET A 6 9.31 -0.26 -35.22
C MET A 6 9.11 0.62 -33.98
N LEU A 7 8.96 1.94 -34.16
CA LEU A 7 8.66 2.89 -33.09
C LEU A 7 7.32 2.59 -32.40
N GLU A 8 6.28 2.29 -33.18
CA GLU A 8 4.96 1.95 -32.62
C GLU A 8 5.01 0.62 -31.85
N ALA A 9 5.80 -0.36 -32.32
CA ALA A 9 6.00 -1.62 -31.62
C ALA A 9 6.73 -1.42 -30.29
N GLU A 10 7.79 -0.60 -30.26
CA GLU A 10 8.56 -0.28 -29.05
C GLU A 10 7.68 0.40 -27.99
N ASP A 11 6.90 1.42 -28.36
CA ASP A 11 6.00 2.13 -27.44
C ASP A 11 4.91 1.19 -26.86
N LYS A 12 4.40 0.25 -27.66
CA LYS A 12 3.45 -0.77 -27.19
C LYS A 12 4.09 -1.76 -26.22
N MET A 13 5.33 -2.19 -26.48
CA MET A 13 6.07 -3.09 -25.60
C MET A 13 6.36 -2.43 -24.25
N ASP A 14 6.77 -1.16 -24.25
CA ASP A 14 7.02 -0.40 -23.03
C ASP A 14 5.75 -0.22 -22.19
N LYS A 15 4.62 0.11 -22.84
CA LYS A 15 3.32 0.18 -22.15
C LYS A 15 2.90 -1.15 -21.53
N ALA A 16 3.09 -2.25 -22.26
CA ALA A 16 2.80 -3.59 -21.74
C ALA A 16 3.69 -3.93 -20.52
N LEU A 17 4.98 -3.57 -20.58
CA LEU A 17 5.92 -3.77 -19.48
C LEU A 17 5.52 -2.94 -18.24
N GLN A 18 5.08 -1.70 -18.44
CA GLN A 18 4.61 -0.84 -17.34
C GLN A 18 3.33 -1.39 -16.70
N ALA A 19 2.37 -1.84 -17.51
CA ALA A 19 1.15 -2.47 -17.02
C ALA A 19 1.47 -3.71 -16.18
N ALA A 20 2.33 -4.61 -16.70
CA ALA A 20 2.75 -5.82 -16.01
C ALA A 20 3.47 -5.51 -14.68
N LYS A 21 4.37 -4.51 -14.66
CA LYS A 21 5.04 -4.07 -13.42
C LYS A 21 4.05 -3.56 -12.38
N SER A 22 3.06 -2.77 -12.81
CA SER A 22 2.02 -2.25 -11.92
C SER A 22 1.18 -3.37 -11.33
N GLU A 23 0.75 -4.34 -12.14
CA GLU A 23 -0.01 -5.49 -11.66
C GLU A 23 0.82 -6.36 -10.69
N LEU A 24 2.06 -6.71 -11.04
CA LEU A 24 2.94 -7.49 -10.18
C LEU A 24 3.25 -6.79 -8.84
N ALA A 25 3.30 -5.46 -8.82
CA ALA A 25 3.50 -4.69 -7.58
C ALA A 25 2.32 -4.82 -6.60
N THR A 26 1.12 -5.13 -7.11
CA THR A 26 -0.06 -5.38 -6.26
C THR A 26 -0.08 -6.79 -5.67
N ILE A 27 0.72 -7.72 -6.21
CA ILE A 27 0.77 -9.10 -5.72
C ILE A 27 1.49 -9.17 -4.36
N ARG A 28 0.85 -9.82 -3.39
CA ARG A 28 1.36 -10.01 -2.04
C ARG A 28 2.55 -10.99 -2.05
N THR A 29 3.77 -10.47 -1.96
CA THR A 29 5.02 -11.27 -2.00
C THR A 29 5.46 -11.79 -0.62
N GLY A 30 4.63 -11.62 0.43
CA GLY A 30 4.99 -11.97 1.81
C GLY A 30 6.03 -11.03 2.45
N ARG A 31 6.51 -10.03 1.69
CA ARG A 31 7.27 -8.87 2.17
C ARG A 31 6.36 -7.66 2.23
N ALA A 32 6.49 -6.86 3.26
CA ALA A 32 5.85 -5.56 3.37
C ALA A 32 6.38 -4.62 2.30
N ASN A 33 5.46 -3.90 1.66
CA ASN A 33 5.77 -2.73 0.84
C ASN A 33 4.75 -1.62 1.16
N PRO A 34 5.09 -0.33 0.97
CA PRO A 34 4.16 0.76 1.26
C PRO A 34 2.96 0.78 0.31
N SER A 35 3.13 0.27 -0.91
CA SER A 35 2.08 0.19 -1.92
C SER A 35 0.92 -0.72 -1.55
N MET A 36 1.09 -1.65 -0.60
CA MET A 36 -0.01 -2.47 -0.06
C MET A 36 -1.06 -1.64 0.68
N PHE A 37 -0.70 -0.45 1.14
CA PHE A 37 -1.63 0.48 1.79
C PHE A 37 -2.28 1.43 0.77
N ASN A 38 -1.97 1.31 -0.52
CA ASN A 38 -2.66 2.03 -1.59
C ASN A 38 -4.12 1.59 -1.62
N GLY A 39 -5.04 2.55 -1.68
CA GLY A 39 -6.48 2.27 -1.72
C GLY A 39 -7.15 2.18 -0.35
N ILE A 40 -6.40 2.18 0.76
CA ILE A 40 -7.00 2.31 2.10
C ILE A 40 -7.41 3.75 2.31
N VAL A 41 -8.72 3.95 2.48
CA VAL A 41 -9.34 5.23 2.78
C VAL A 41 -9.77 5.21 4.24
N VAL A 42 -9.41 6.28 4.95
CA VAL A 42 -9.77 6.50 6.35
C VAL A 42 -10.81 7.62 6.38
N ASP A 43 -11.88 7.43 7.15
CA ASP A 43 -12.79 8.53 7.45
C ASP A 43 -12.11 9.48 8.43
N TYR A 44 -11.71 10.66 7.93
CA TYR A 44 -11.04 11.67 8.73
C TYR A 44 -11.95 12.89 8.83
N TYR A 45 -12.56 13.08 10.01
CA TYR A 45 -13.55 14.14 10.27
C TYR A 45 -14.73 14.16 9.28
N GLY A 46 -15.21 12.99 8.83
CA GLY A 46 -16.33 12.87 7.89
C GLY A 46 -15.94 12.96 6.42
N ALA A 47 -14.64 13.04 6.11
CA ALA A 47 -14.12 13.07 4.76
C ALA A 47 -13.25 11.83 4.46
N PRO A 48 -13.55 11.06 3.39
CA PRO A 48 -12.74 9.93 2.98
C PRO A 48 -11.36 10.39 2.50
N THR A 49 -10.32 10.09 3.28
CA THR A 49 -8.95 10.53 3.02
C THR A 49 -8.02 9.34 2.86
N PRO A 50 -7.15 9.31 1.83
CA PRO A 50 -6.16 8.24 1.67
C PRO A 50 -5.20 8.16 2.86
N LEU A 51 -4.92 6.95 3.34
CA LEU A 51 -4.03 6.70 4.49
C LEU A 51 -2.64 7.36 4.34
N GLN A 52 -2.09 7.39 3.12
CA GLN A 52 -0.78 8.00 2.83
C GLN A 52 -0.70 9.50 3.09
N GLN A 53 -1.84 10.19 3.10
CA GLN A 53 -1.89 11.61 3.41
C GLN A 53 -1.97 11.87 4.91
N LEU A 54 -2.38 10.85 5.68
CA LEU A 54 -2.60 10.96 7.13
C LEU A 54 -1.44 10.39 7.95
N ALA A 55 -0.58 9.56 7.36
CA ALA A 55 0.49 8.89 8.08
C ALA A 55 1.72 8.63 7.20
N SER A 56 2.89 8.57 7.84
CA SER A 56 4.11 8.06 7.21
C SER A 56 4.24 6.54 7.43
N LEU A 57 4.66 5.83 6.37
CA LEU A 57 4.82 4.38 6.36
C LEU A 57 6.30 4.03 6.35
N THR A 58 6.77 3.26 7.34
CA THR A 58 8.15 2.79 7.41
C THR A 58 8.18 1.28 7.61
N ILE A 59 9.19 0.62 7.01
CA ILE A 59 9.31 -0.83 7.01
C ILE A 59 10.63 -1.19 7.69
N PRO A 60 10.63 -1.32 9.03
CA PRO A 60 11.84 -1.70 9.77
C PRO A 60 12.28 -3.15 9.48
N GLU A 61 11.32 -4.03 9.17
CA GLU A 61 11.56 -5.46 8.96
C GLU A 61 10.71 -5.96 7.80
N ALA A 62 11.10 -7.09 7.20
CA ALA A 62 10.45 -7.62 6.00
C ALA A 62 8.94 -7.86 6.14
N ARG A 63 8.40 -8.01 7.36
CA ARG A 63 6.97 -8.29 7.61
C ARG A 63 6.29 -7.28 8.52
N THR A 64 7.01 -6.28 8.99
CA THR A 64 6.51 -5.31 9.96
C THR A 64 6.48 -3.94 9.30
N VAL A 65 5.32 -3.29 9.35
CA VAL A 65 5.14 -1.90 8.90
C VAL A 65 4.77 -1.05 10.10
N LEU A 66 5.46 0.07 10.26
CA LEU A 66 5.11 1.10 11.22
C LEU A 66 4.41 2.23 10.48
N VAL A 67 3.18 2.51 10.90
CA VAL A 67 2.34 3.60 10.40
C VAL A 67 2.35 4.68 11.47
N SER A 68 3.00 5.80 11.18
CA SER A 68 3.14 6.93 12.10
C SER A 68 2.18 8.04 11.67
N PRO A 69 1.02 8.20 12.32
CA PRO A 69 0.04 9.21 11.95
C PRO A 69 0.57 10.62 12.25
N PHE A 70 0.24 11.58 11.38
CA PHE A 70 0.57 12.99 11.61
C PHE A 70 -0.33 13.62 12.68
N ASP A 71 -1.58 13.14 12.78
CA ASP A 71 -2.51 13.49 13.84
C ASP A 71 -2.88 12.23 14.66
N ARG A 72 -2.65 12.28 15.97
CA ARG A 72 -2.97 11.18 16.89
C ARG A 72 -4.48 11.00 17.07
N SER A 73 -5.29 12.03 16.80
CA SER A 73 -6.75 11.91 16.89
C SER A 73 -7.32 10.88 15.90
N ALA A 74 -6.68 10.74 14.73
CA ALA A 74 -7.07 9.81 13.67
C ALA A 74 -6.60 8.36 13.90
N MET A 75 -5.87 8.09 14.99
CA MET A 75 -5.22 6.79 15.21
C MET A 75 -6.23 5.65 15.23
N LYS A 76 -7.37 5.84 15.91
CA LYS A 76 -8.43 4.83 16.01
C LYS A 76 -9.07 4.54 14.65
N ASP A 77 -9.30 5.57 13.85
CA ASP A 77 -9.92 5.44 12.53
C ASP A 77 -8.95 4.77 11.55
N ILE A 78 -7.66 5.10 11.61
CA ILE A 78 -6.61 4.42 10.85
C ILE A 78 -6.51 2.92 11.22
N VAL A 79 -6.50 2.59 12.51
CA VAL A 79 -6.48 1.20 12.98
C VAL A 79 -7.69 0.42 12.46
N THR A 80 -8.87 1.04 12.46
CA THR A 80 -10.10 0.44 11.97
C THR A 80 -10.04 0.23 10.47
N ALA A 81 -9.65 1.24 9.69
CA ALA A 81 -9.53 1.17 8.24
C ALA A 81 -8.52 0.10 7.78
N ILE A 82 -7.37 -0.03 8.47
CA ILE A 82 -6.38 -1.07 8.17
C ILE A 82 -6.94 -2.46 8.48
N ARG A 83 -7.67 -2.63 9.59
CA ARG A 83 -8.28 -3.91 9.97
C ARG A 83 -9.38 -4.35 9.01
N GLU A 84 -10.18 -3.40 8.52
CA GLU A 84 -11.28 -3.66 7.57
C GLU A 84 -10.81 -3.78 6.12
N SER A 85 -9.54 -3.46 5.84
CA SER A 85 -8.96 -3.62 4.51
C SER A 85 -8.77 -5.09 4.11
N ASP A 86 -8.64 -5.32 2.80
CA ASP A 86 -8.37 -6.63 2.21
C ASP A 86 -6.99 -7.22 2.57
N LEU A 87 -6.18 -6.52 3.38
CA LEU A 87 -4.87 -6.99 3.81
C LEU A 87 -4.95 -8.15 4.81
N GLY A 88 -6.08 -8.30 5.52
CA GLY A 88 -6.27 -9.37 6.50
C GLY A 88 -5.23 -9.33 7.63
N VAL A 89 -4.92 -8.13 8.11
CA VAL A 89 -3.93 -7.86 9.15
C VAL A 89 -4.60 -7.35 10.43
N ASN A 90 -3.97 -7.64 11.56
CA ASN A 90 -4.38 -7.06 12.85
C ASN A 90 -3.37 -6.00 13.28
N PRO A 91 -3.65 -4.69 13.07
CA PRO A 91 -2.81 -3.62 13.56
C PRO A 91 -2.82 -3.53 15.09
N THR A 92 -1.65 -3.27 15.68
CA THR A 92 -1.45 -3.00 17.11
C THR A 92 -1.06 -1.54 17.30
N ASP A 93 -1.67 -0.86 18.28
CA ASP A 93 -1.34 0.52 18.63
C ASP A 93 -0.34 0.57 19.79
N ASP A 94 0.84 1.16 19.56
CA ASP A 94 1.89 1.37 20.57
C ASP A 94 1.79 2.79 21.20
N GLY A 95 0.70 3.53 20.98
CA GLY A 95 0.39 4.86 21.53
C GLY A 95 0.98 6.05 20.77
N ALA A 96 1.99 5.81 19.93
CA ALA A 96 2.56 6.81 19.02
C ALA A 96 2.64 6.33 17.57
N VAL A 97 2.72 5.01 17.37
CA VAL A 97 2.83 4.37 16.06
C VAL A 97 1.92 3.15 16.03
N ILE A 98 1.37 2.86 14.85
CA ILE A 98 0.56 1.68 14.61
C ILE A 98 1.46 0.64 13.94
N ARG A 99 1.60 -0.52 14.57
CA ARG A 99 2.38 -1.64 14.08
C ARG A 99 1.49 -2.62 13.33
N VAL A 100 1.83 -2.87 12.07
CA VAL A 100 1.12 -3.82 11.20
C VAL A 100 2.06 -4.98 10.88
N THR A 101 1.73 -6.16 11.37
CA THR A 101 2.50 -7.38 11.08
C THR A 101 1.78 -8.20 10.02
N LEU A 102 2.46 -8.47 8.90
CA LEU A 102 1.92 -9.29 7.84
C LEU A 102 1.97 -10.78 8.23
N PRO A 103 0.84 -11.53 8.14
CA PRO A 103 0.85 -12.96 8.31
C PRO A 103 1.72 -13.64 7.25
N ALA A 104 2.19 -14.85 7.56
CA ALA A 104 2.85 -15.70 6.58
C ALA A 104 1.89 -16.03 5.43
N LEU A 105 2.42 -16.14 4.21
CA LEU A 105 1.67 -16.75 3.12
C LEU A 105 1.41 -18.21 3.51
N THR A 106 0.16 -18.65 3.36
CA THR A 106 -0.20 -20.07 3.46
C THR A 106 0.42 -20.82 2.27
N GLU A 107 0.89 -22.04 2.48
CA GLU A 107 1.39 -22.94 1.41
C GLU A 107 0.29 -23.35 0.43
#